data_AF-U7V2Z1-F1
#
_entry.id   AF-U7V2Z1-F1
#
_cell.length_a   1.000
_cell.length_b   1.000
_cell.length_c   1.000
_cell.angle_alpha   90.00
_cell.angle_beta   90.00
_cell.angle_gamma   90.00
#
_symmetry.space_group_name_H-M   'P 1'
#
loop_
_entity.id
_entity.type
_entity.pdbx_description
1 polymer ?
#
loop_
_entity_poly.entity_id
_entity_poly.type
_entity_poly.pdbx_seq_one_letter_code
_entity_poly.pdbx_strand_id
1 'polypeptide(L)'
;MMRYFRTRGALAGASALALVGATAVPLSSAFAEPQQAGSTPSSQQSTPSEPEQKPSIQKTEGTLDPLAEKNTIKVQGTGLDKTLTDGYYAEMWEIDAQGQPVGENIAEASDQLTLGQRGQFDATLTVRGSRVDPQKHYAVFIVDHTGRGGHMGVHATAPVNIKPTDPTKLRPRFETSPETLYTHRQDNEVTIRGKYYYPPNSDASVAISLREKHEDGGPGDEIATGTVAASELKDGTFTYKLHVPGEKIKDKTYYTLAVAMDGGTKEQGAIKELYGHGGSFAVITDGMVSRSSQHNQVKVAGGGFKNVQQGTAMHLRLREYNIDAQKPAGDALAEKQVTVNPPNGSFETDFTVPADKLQAGKKYVIEASIDGQEQSEVTEYITVTP
;
A
#
# COMPACT_ATOMS: atom_id res chain seq x y z
N MET A 1 -13.70 4.70 0.44
CA MET A 1 -13.70 3.22 0.49
C MET A 1 -12.50 2.76 -0.34
N MET A 2 -11.38 2.42 0.30
CA MET A 2 -10.20 1.88 -0.40
C MET A 2 -10.57 0.55 -1.06
N ARG A 3 -10.25 0.38 -2.35
CA ARG A 3 -10.51 -0.84 -3.14
C ARG A 3 -9.17 -1.51 -3.43
N TYR A 4 -9.06 -2.82 -3.19
CA TYR A 4 -7.80 -3.56 -3.27
C TYR A 4 -7.79 -4.58 -4.41
N PHE A 5 -6.63 -4.76 -5.06
CA PHE A 5 -6.34 -5.86 -5.98
C PHE A 5 -5.89 -7.12 -5.23
N ARG A 6 -6.21 -8.32 -5.76
CA ARG A 6 -5.61 -9.58 -5.28
C ARG A 6 -4.23 -9.75 -5.93
N THR A 7 -3.16 -9.66 -5.15
CA THR A 7 -1.88 -10.29 -5.50
C THR A 7 -1.98 -11.80 -5.25
N ARG A 8 -1.78 -12.61 -6.29
CA ARG A 8 -1.56 -14.05 -6.11
C ARG A 8 -0.16 -14.23 -5.53
N GLY A 9 -0.08 -14.66 -4.27
CA GLY A 9 1.19 -15.05 -3.65
C GLY A 9 1.83 -16.21 -4.41
N ALA A 10 2.98 -15.96 -5.04
CA ALA A 10 3.84 -17.01 -5.55
C ALA A 10 4.77 -17.47 -4.43
N LEU A 11 4.69 -18.76 -4.09
CA LEU A 11 5.67 -19.44 -3.24
C LEU A 11 7.08 -19.23 -3.82
N ALA A 12 7.99 -18.70 -3.00
CA ALA A 12 9.41 -18.77 -3.24
C ALA A 12 9.87 -20.23 -3.08
N GLY A 13 10.28 -20.85 -4.19
CA GLY A 13 11.01 -22.11 -4.20
C GLY A 13 12.30 -21.93 -4.98
N ALA A 14 13.41 -21.81 -4.26
CA ALA A 14 14.75 -21.75 -4.83
C ALA A 14 15.12 -23.08 -5.51
N SER A 15 15.79 -23.02 -6.68
CA SER A 15 16.89 -23.94 -7.03
C SER A 15 17.63 -23.53 -8.32
N ALA A 16 18.92 -23.23 -8.12
CA ALA A 16 20.12 -23.49 -8.93
C ALA A 16 20.15 -23.31 -10.47
N LEU A 17 21.17 -22.53 -10.88
CA LEU A 17 21.79 -22.47 -12.22
C LEU A 17 22.23 -23.85 -12.74
N ALA A 18 21.98 -24.11 -14.02
CA ALA A 18 22.91 -24.85 -14.89
C ALA A 18 22.77 -24.38 -16.34
N LEU A 19 23.91 -23.97 -16.91
CA LEU A 19 24.10 -23.42 -18.25
C LEU A 19 24.52 -24.55 -19.20
N VAL A 20 23.73 -24.93 -20.22
CA VAL A 20 24.23 -25.71 -21.37
C VAL A 20 23.41 -25.43 -22.65
N GLY A 21 24.11 -24.96 -23.68
CA GLY A 21 24.08 -25.50 -25.05
C GLY A 21 22.84 -25.30 -25.94
N ALA A 22 23.03 -24.49 -26.99
CA ALA A 22 22.16 -24.39 -28.15
C ALA A 22 22.07 -25.71 -28.96
N THR A 23 20.90 -25.95 -29.60
CA THR A 23 20.76 -26.22 -31.05
C THR A 23 19.27 -26.30 -31.41
N ALA A 24 18.94 -25.70 -32.55
CA ALA A 24 17.62 -25.75 -33.19
C ALA A 24 17.64 -26.73 -34.36
N VAL A 25 16.63 -27.60 -34.50
CA VAL A 25 16.18 -28.18 -35.79
C VAL A 25 14.72 -28.67 -35.68
N PRO A 26 13.90 -28.67 -36.76
CA PRO A 26 12.44 -28.72 -36.68
C PRO A 26 11.76 -29.99 -37.24
N LEU A 27 10.45 -30.09 -36.97
CA LEU A 27 9.33 -30.73 -37.71
C LEU A 27 9.21 -32.27 -37.90
N SER A 28 8.07 -32.78 -37.35
CA SER A 28 7.03 -33.62 -37.97
C SER A 28 7.02 -35.16 -37.85
N SER A 29 5.94 -35.61 -37.19
CA SER A 29 4.99 -36.71 -37.47
C SER A 29 5.45 -38.16 -37.71
N ALA A 30 4.95 -39.09 -36.88
CA ALA A 30 4.44 -40.39 -37.33
C ALA A 30 3.55 -41.08 -36.28
N PHE A 31 2.30 -41.34 -36.67
CA PHE A 31 1.45 -42.52 -36.45
C PHE A 31 1.64 -43.43 -35.22
N ALA A 32 0.57 -43.56 -34.43
CA ALA A 32 0.14 -44.84 -33.86
C ALA A 32 -1.38 -44.85 -33.65
N GLU A 33 -2.07 -45.74 -34.38
CA GLU A 33 -3.45 -46.20 -34.13
C GLU A 33 -3.49 -47.07 -32.85
N PRO A 34 -4.66 -47.18 -32.19
CA PRO A 34 -5.42 -48.42 -32.38
C PRO A 34 -6.95 -48.24 -32.53
N GLN A 35 -7.51 -49.34 -33.03
CA GLN A 35 -8.84 -49.57 -33.58
C GLN A 35 -10.04 -49.32 -32.66
N GLN A 36 -11.15 -49.06 -33.34
CA GLN A 36 -12.55 -48.95 -32.91
C GLN A 36 -13.06 -50.10 -32.03
N ALA A 37 -13.89 -49.75 -31.05
CA ALA A 37 -15.10 -50.50 -30.73
C ALA A 37 -16.27 -49.52 -30.78
N GLY A 38 -17.22 -49.78 -31.68
CA GLY A 38 -18.30 -48.87 -32.03
C GLY A 38 -19.50 -48.92 -31.09
N SER A 39 -20.12 -47.76 -30.93
CA SER A 39 -21.54 -47.59 -30.63
C SER A 39 -21.96 -46.20 -31.10
N THR A 40 -22.62 -46.11 -32.25
CA THR A 40 -23.45 -44.95 -32.64
C THR A 40 -24.79 -45.08 -31.91
N PRO A 41 -25.41 -43.99 -31.40
CA PRO A 41 -26.02 -43.01 -32.31
C PRO A 41 -26.12 -41.56 -31.81
N SER A 42 -26.25 -40.65 -32.78
CA SER A 42 -27.00 -39.37 -32.76
C SER A 42 -26.15 -38.23 -33.31
N SER A 43 -26.46 -37.89 -34.56
CA SER A 43 -26.17 -36.62 -35.19
C SER A 43 -26.80 -35.48 -34.37
N GLN A 44 -26.04 -34.95 -33.42
CA GLN A 44 -26.16 -33.55 -33.02
C GLN A 44 -25.19 -32.78 -33.90
N GLN A 45 -25.76 -32.04 -34.84
CA GLN A 45 -25.08 -31.00 -35.58
C GLN A 45 -24.58 -29.98 -34.55
N SER A 46 -23.34 -30.13 -34.12
CA SER A 46 -22.62 -29.08 -33.39
C SER A 46 -22.54 -27.91 -34.35
N THR A 47 -23.40 -26.90 -34.14
CA THR A 47 -23.07 -25.54 -34.54
C THR A 47 -21.65 -25.28 -34.06
N PRO A 48 -20.70 -24.87 -34.92
CA PRO A 48 -19.38 -24.47 -34.46
C PRO A 48 -19.60 -23.37 -33.42
N SER A 49 -19.27 -23.62 -32.16
CA SER A 49 -19.21 -22.55 -31.17
C SER A 49 -18.26 -21.51 -31.73
N GLU A 50 -18.80 -20.31 -32.03
CA GLU A 50 -18.00 -19.14 -32.35
C GLU A 50 -16.93 -19.02 -31.25
N PRO A 51 -15.64 -18.94 -31.59
CA PRO A 51 -14.58 -18.98 -30.59
C PRO A 51 -14.86 -17.91 -29.53
N GLU A 52 -14.96 -18.33 -28.27
CA GLU A 52 -15.13 -17.42 -27.13
C GLU A 52 -14.00 -16.39 -27.16
N GLN A 53 -14.33 -15.18 -27.63
CA GLN A 53 -13.35 -14.13 -27.81
C GLN A 53 -13.03 -13.52 -26.45
N LYS A 54 -11.89 -13.89 -25.87
CA LYS A 54 -11.41 -13.34 -24.60
C LYS A 54 -11.31 -11.80 -24.70
N PRO A 55 -11.79 -11.04 -23.69
CA PRO A 55 -11.66 -9.59 -23.70
C PRO A 55 -10.21 -9.14 -23.89
N SER A 56 -9.99 -8.16 -24.75
CA SER A 56 -8.66 -7.60 -24.99
C SER A 56 -8.71 -6.15 -25.49
N ILE A 57 -7.73 -5.34 -25.08
CA ILE A 57 -7.44 -4.04 -25.68
C ILE A 57 -6.56 -4.31 -26.91
N GLN A 58 -7.00 -3.82 -28.07
CA GLN A 58 -6.34 -4.05 -29.36
C GLN A 58 -5.52 -2.83 -29.81
N LYS A 59 -5.93 -1.63 -29.38
CA LYS A 59 -5.26 -0.38 -29.74
C LYS A 59 -5.20 0.54 -28.53
N THR A 60 -4.04 1.16 -28.34
CA THR A 60 -3.81 2.23 -27.37
C THR A 60 -3.21 3.42 -28.11
N GLU A 61 -3.86 4.57 -28.04
CA GLU A 61 -3.40 5.83 -28.62
C GLU A 61 -3.12 6.85 -27.52
N GLY A 62 -2.10 7.67 -27.76
CA GLY A 62 -1.64 8.69 -26.81
C GLY A 62 -0.41 8.23 -26.03
N THR A 63 0.23 9.22 -25.41
CA THR A 63 1.45 9.05 -24.61
C THR A 63 1.28 9.93 -23.37
N LEU A 64 1.74 9.46 -22.22
CA LEU A 64 1.75 10.25 -20.99
C LEU A 64 2.91 11.25 -21.03
N ASP A 65 2.59 12.54 -21.01
CA ASP A 65 3.53 13.64 -20.80
C ASP A 65 3.41 14.13 -19.36
N PRO A 66 4.44 13.94 -18.50
CA PRO A 66 4.46 14.42 -17.12
C PRO A 66 4.33 15.95 -16.99
N LEU A 67 4.64 16.71 -18.04
CA LEU A 67 4.58 18.18 -18.04
C LEU A 67 3.24 18.70 -18.56
N ALA A 68 2.41 17.86 -19.19
CA ALA A 68 1.10 18.27 -19.66
C ALA A 68 0.14 18.52 -18.49
N GLU A 69 -0.70 19.55 -18.62
CA GLU A 69 -1.78 19.77 -17.65
C GLU A 69 -2.72 18.56 -17.61
N LYS A 70 -3.11 18.08 -18.80
CA LYS A 70 -3.92 16.87 -19.00
C LYS A 70 -3.40 16.08 -20.19
N ASN A 71 -3.31 14.77 -20.00
CA ASN A 71 -3.04 13.78 -21.03
C ASN A 71 -4.36 13.11 -21.42
N THR A 72 -4.49 12.75 -22.70
CA THR A 72 -5.62 11.98 -23.21
C THR A 72 -5.10 10.65 -23.74
N ILE A 73 -5.58 9.54 -23.17
CA ILE A 73 -5.27 8.18 -23.64
C ILE A 73 -6.56 7.57 -24.17
N LYS A 74 -6.52 7.04 -25.39
CA LYS A 74 -7.66 6.35 -25.99
C LYS A 74 -7.34 4.87 -26.14
N VAL A 75 -8.27 4.01 -25.78
CA VAL A 75 -8.15 2.57 -26.00
C VAL A 75 -9.34 2.03 -26.76
N GLN A 76 -9.08 1.06 -27.63
CA GLN A 76 -10.09 0.35 -28.39
C GLN A 76 -9.90 -1.15 -28.19
N GLY A 77 -10.98 -1.89 -27.97
CA GLY A 77 -10.92 -3.31 -27.74
C GLY A 77 -12.23 -4.03 -27.99
N THR A 78 -12.23 -5.33 -27.75
CA THR A 78 -13.38 -6.23 -28.03
C THR A 78 -13.49 -7.36 -27.02
N GLY A 79 -14.59 -8.13 -27.08
CA GLY A 79 -14.77 -9.35 -26.30
C GLY A 79 -15.34 -9.16 -24.90
N LEU A 80 -15.81 -7.95 -24.55
CA LEU A 80 -16.50 -7.71 -23.28
C LEU A 80 -17.91 -8.31 -23.29
N ASP A 81 -18.34 -8.87 -22.16
CA ASP A 81 -19.65 -9.46 -22.00
C ASP A 81 -20.73 -8.38 -21.86
N LYS A 82 -21.63 -8.31 -22.83
CA LYS A 82 -22.71 -7.31 -22.84
C LYS A 82 -23.79 -7.54 -21.79
N THR A 83 -23.85 -8.72 -21.20
CA THR A 83 -24.89 -9.06 -20.23
C THR A 83 -24.61 -8.48 -18.85
N LEU A 84 -23.40 -7.93 -18.65
CA LEU A 84 -23.00 -7.32 -17.38
C LEU A 84 -23.76 -6.02 -17.11
N THR A 85 -24.59 -6.03 -16.06
CA THR A 85 -25.53 -4.94 -15.76
C THR A 85 -24.83 -3.70 -15.17
N ASP A 86 -23.81 -3.91 -14.34
CA ASP A 86 -23.05 -2.81 -13.71
C ASP A 86 -22.01 -2.19 -14.67
N GLY A 87 -21.87 -2.77 -15.86
CA GLY A 87 -20.98 -2.29 -16.91
C GLY A 87 -19.49 -2.38 -16.62
N TYR A 88 -18.73 -1.78 -17.52
CA TYR A 88 -17.27 -1.74 -17.48
C TYR A 88 -16.78 -0.30 -17.41
N TYR A 89 -15.57 -0.14 -16.88
CA TYR A 89 -14.88 1.14 -16.73
C TYR A 89 -13.44 1.00 -17.22
N ALA A 90 -12.84 2.11 -17.65
CA ALA A 90 -11.43 2.15 -18.01
C ALA A 90 -10.67 2.95 -16.95
N GLU A 91 -9.71 2.32 -16.30
CA GLU A 91 -8.91 2.95 -15.25
C GLU A 91 -7.43 2.96 -15.64
N MET A 92 -6.64 3.87 -15.10
CA MET A 92 -5.20 3.95 -15.33
C MET A 92 -4.47 3.72 -14.02
N TRP A 93 -3.59 2.74 -13.96
CA TRP A 93 -2.85 2.40 -12.75
C TRP A 93 -1.36 2.35 -13.02
N GLU A 94 -0.58 2.67 -11.98
CA GLU A 94 0.83 2.27 -11.94
C GLU A 94 0.88 0.74 -11.96
N ILE A 95 1.87 0.17 -12.64
CA ILE A 95 2.06 -1.29 -12.69
C ILE A 95 3.43 -1.69 -12.16
N ASP A 96 3.45 -2.83 -11.46
CA ASP A 96 4.68 -3.49 -11.06
C ASP A 96 5.37 -4.23 -12.23
N ALA A 97 6.49 -4.89 -11.93
CA ALA A 97 7.27 -5.65 -12.93
C ALA A 97 6.48 -6.82 -13.55
N GLN A 98 5.39 -7.26 -12.93
CA GLN A 98 4.49 -8.31 -13.41
C GLN A 98 3.27 -7.74 -14.15
N GLY A 99 3.22 -6.42 -14.36
CA GLY A 99 2.10 -5.74 -15.00
C GLY A 99 0.84 -5.67 -14.11
N GLN A 100 0.98 -5.90 -12.80
CA GLN A 100 -0.14 -5.80 -11.87
C GLN A 100 -0.29 -4.37 -11.36
N PRO A 101 -1.53 -3.89 -11.20
CA PRO A 101 -1.78 -2.54 -10.73
C PRO A 101 -1.37 -2.35 -9.27
N VAL A 102 -0.69 -1.24 -8.99
CA VAL A 102 -0.25 -0.80 -7.66
C VAL A 102 -0.68 0.65 -7.39
N GLY A 103 -0.79 1.01 -6.11
CA GLY A 103 -1.14 2.37 -5.71
C GLY A 103 -2.63 2.68 -5.87
N GLU A 104 -2.94 3.76 -6.59
CA GLU A 104 -4.30 4.25 -6.81
C GLU A 104 -4.53 4.57 -8.29
N ASN A 105 -5.79 4.57 -8.73
CA ASN A 105 -6.17 5.01 -10.07
C ASN A 105 -5.75 6.47 -10.30
N ILE A 106 -4.99 6.70 -11.37
CA ILE A 106 -4.49 8.03 -11.75
C ILE A 106 -5.36 8.79 -12.76
N ALA A 107 -6.33 8.11 -13.37
CA ALA A 107 -7.29 8.76 -14.27
C ALA A 107 -8.27 9.63 -13.46
N GLU A 108 -8.57 10.83 -13.98
CA GLU A 108 -9.50 11.77 -13.33
C GLU A 108 -10.96 11.46 -13.65
N ALA A 109 -11.20 10.85 -14.80
CA ALA A 109 -12.53 10.55 -15.30
C ALA A 109 -12.51 9.24 -16.09
N SER A 110 -13.51 8.42 -15.81
CA SER A 110 -13.86 7.21 -16.56
C SER A 110 -15.37 7.11 -16.56
N ASP A 111 -16.00 7.35 -17.70
CA ASP A 111 -17.41 7.01 -17.88
C ASP A 111 -17.57 5.49 -18.00
N GLN A 112 -18.78 4.99 -17.70
CA GLN A 112 -19.13 3.62 -17.99
C GLN A 112 -19.04 3.37 -19.51
N LEU A 113 -18.35 2.32 -19.91
CA LEU A 113 -18.13 1.99 -21.31
C LEU A 113 -19.45 1.63 -21.99
N THR A 114 -19.67 2.20 -23.16
CA THR A 114 -20.75 1.80 -24.06
C THR A 114 -20.26 0.70 -24.98
N LEU A 115 -20.98 -0.43 -25.03
CA LEU A 115 -20.53 -1.62 -25.77
C LEU A 115 -21.20 -1.72 -27.15
N GLY A 116 -20.37 -1.69 -28.20
CA GLY A 116 -20.73 -1.95 -29.59
C GLY A 116 -20.96 -3.43 -29.87
N GLN A 117 -21.20 -3.82 -31.13
CA GLN A 117 -21.40 -5.23 -31.53
C GLN A 117 -20.25 -6.13 -31.05
N ARG A 118 -20.52 -7.40 -30.68
CA ARG A 118 -19.48 -8.34 -30.17
C ARG A 118 -18.63 -7.82 -28.98
N GLY A 119 -19.21 -6.95 -28.13
CA GLY A 119 -18.49 -6.43 -26.97
C GLY A 119 -17.34 -5.48 -27.34
N GLN A 120 -17.42 -4.84 -28.50
CA GLN A 120 -16.50 -3.76 -28.89
C GLN A 120 -16.65 -2.60 -27.90
N PHE A 121 -15.54 -1.96 -27.56
CA PHE A 121 -15.54 -0.79 -26.70
C PHE A 121 -14.46 0.21 -27.14
N ASP A 122 -14.77 1.48 -26.91
CA ASP A 122 -13.86 2.60 -26.98
C ASP A 122 -13.86 3.28 -25.62
N ALA A 123 -12.69 3.63 -25.11
CA ALA A 123 -12.56 4.41 -23.89
C ALA A 123 -11.59 5.57 -24.09
N THR A 124 -11.88 6.70 -23.46
CA THR A 124 -10.98 7.85 -23.40
C THR A 124 -10.74 8.20 -21.93
N LEU A 125 -9.48 8.16 -21.52
CA LEU A 125 -9.06 8.52 -20.17
C LEU A 125 -8.36 9.87 -20.18
N THR A 126 -8.66 10.69 -19.17
CA THR A 126 -7.94 11.93 -18.89
C THR A 126 -7.05 11.75 -17.66
N VAL A 127 -5.76 12.06 -17.78
CA VAL A 127 -4.76 11.90 -16.71
C VAL A 127 -3.97 13.19 -16.55
N ARG A 128 -3.93 13.79 -15.35
CA ARG A 128 -3.04 14.95 -15.11
C ARG A 128 -1.58 14.54 -15.23
N GLY A 129 -0.77 15.30 -15.98
CA GLY A 129 0.68 15.04 -16.08
C GLY A 129 1.36 15.11 -14.72
N SER A 130 0.87 15.97 -13.81
CA SER A 130 1.33 16.04 -12.43
C SER A 130 1.08 14.78 -11.60
N ARG A 131 0.35 13.76 -12.09
CA ARG A 131 0.24 12.42 -11.46
C ARG A 131 1.16 11.36 -12.09
N VAL A 132 1.84 11.69 -13.19
CA VAL A 132 2.74 10.78 -13.92
C VAL A 132 4.17 10.94 -13.41
N ASP A 133 4.76 9.86 -12.92
CA ASP A 133 6.19 9.76 -12.65
C ASP A 133 6.87 9.06 -13.85
N PRO A 134 7.81 9.71 -14.56
CA PRO A 134 8.45 9.12 -15.73
C PRO A 134 9.37 7.93 -15.43
N GLN A 135 9.68 7.66 -14.15
CA GLN A 135 10.43 6.46 -13.74
C GLN A 135 9.53 5.25 -13.47
N LYS A 136 8.20 5.43 -13.49
CA LYS A 136 7.22 4.37 -13.24
C LYS A 136 6.63 3.86 -14.56
N HIS A 137 5.86 2.77 -14.46
CA HIS A 137 5.15 2.20 -15.59
C HIS A 137 3.64 2.27 -15.35
N TYR A 138 2.86 2.49 -16.40
CA TYR A 138 1.41 2.62 -16.31
C TYR A 138 0.70 1.76 -17.35
N ALA A 139 -0.50 1.30 -17.02
CA ALA A 139 -1.38 0.60 -17.94
C ALA A 139 -2.84 1.01 -17.75
N VAL A 140 -3.59 0.91 -18.85
CA VAL A 140 -5.05 0.99 -18.83
C VAL A 140 -5.60 -0.38 -18.46
N PHE A 141 -6.53 -0.41 -17.53
CA PHE A 141 -7.28 -1.59 -17.12
C PHE A 141 -8.75 -1.42 -17.47
N ILE A 142 -9.32 -2.41 -18.14
CA ILE A 142 -10.77 -2.52 -18.27
C ILE A 142 -11.27 -3.36 -17.11
N VAL A 143 -12.09 -2.74 -16.27
CA VAL A 143 -12.57 -3.33 -15.04
C VAL A 143 -14.09 -3.37 -15.00
N ASP A 144 -14.64 -4.33 -14.27
CA ASP A 144 -16.00 -4.24 -13.75
C ASP A 144 -15.99 -4.00 -12.24
N HIS A 145 -17.04 -3.34 -11.74
CA HIS A 145 -17.20 -3.05 -10.31
C HIS A 145 -18.18 -4.03 -9.62
N THR A 146 -18.40 -5.22 -10.19
CA THR A 146 -19.52 -6.12 -9.81
C THR A 146 -19.23 -7.00 -8.58
N GLY A 147 -18.02 -6.92 -8.01
CA GLY A 147 -17.63 -7.77 -6.89
C GLY A 147 -18.39 -7.44 -5.59
N ARG A 148 -19.30 -8.32 -5.16
CA ARG A 148 -19.74 -8.38 -3.74
C ARG A 148 -18.48 -8.56 -2.88
N GLY A 149 -18.17 -7.57 -2.05
CA GLY A 149 -16.94 -7.53 -1.25
C GLY A 149 -15.87 -6.54 -1.72
N GLY A 150 -16.13 -5.71 -2.74
CA GLY A 150 -15.22 -4.64 -3.17
C GLY A 150 -14.08 -5.10 -4.09
N HIS A 151 -14.24 -6.26 -4.74
CA HIS A 151 -13.26 -6.81 -5.68
C HIS A 151 -13.53 -6.31 -7.10
N MET A 152 -12.50 -5.77 -7.76
CA MET A 152 -12.57 -5.36 -9.17
C MET A 152 -12.21 -6.55 -10.06
N GLY A 153 -13.07 -6.87 -11.03
CA GLY A 153 -12.75 -7.84 -12.08
C GLY A 153 -11.93 -7.17 -13.17
N VAL A 154 -10.72 -7.67 -13.47
CA VAL A 154 -9.89 -7.16 -14.57
C VAL A 154 -10.14 -8.01 -15.82
N HIS A 155 -10.56 -7.37 -16.91
CA HIS A 155 -10.93 -8.04 -18.16
C HIS A 155 -9.88 -7.88 -19.25
N ALA A 156 -9.28 -6.69 -19.34
CA ALA A 156 -8.22 -6.41 -20.29
C ALA A 156 -7.24 -5.39 -19.71
N THR A 157 -5.98 -5.47 -20.16
CA THR A 157 -4.93 -4.54 -19.78
C THR A 157 -4.07 -4.16 -20.99
N ALA A 158 -3.62 -2.92 -21.05
CA ALA A 158 -2.67 -2.48 -22.06
C ALA A 158 -1.69 -1.44 -21.48
N PRO A 159 -0.37 -1.63 -21.67
CA PRO A 159 0.63 -0.67 -21.22
C PRO A 159 0.50 0.65 -21.99
N VAL A 160 0.94 1.74 -21.35
CA VAL A 160 0.94 3.08 -21.94
C VAL A 160 2.35 3.64 -21.90
N ASN A 161 2.77 4.23 -23.01
CA ASN A 161 4.08 4.85 -23.12
C ASN A 161 4.12 6.19 -22.39
N ILE A 162 5.27 6.52 -21.81
CA ILE A 162 5.56 7.82 -21.23
C ILE A 162 6.56 8.54 -22.13
N LYS A 163 6.33 9.84 -22.35
CA LYS A 163 7.25 10.69 -23.10
C LYS A 163 8.53 10.88 -22.28
N PRO A 164 9.72 10.61 -22.86
CA PRO A 164 10.98 10.95 -22.22
C PRO A 164 11.00 12.44 -21.84
N THR A 165 11.24 12.71 -20.57
CA THR A 165 11.15 14.05 -20.00
C THR A 165 12.41 14.38 -19.24
N ASP A 166 12.92 15.59 -19.46
CA ASP A 166 14.05 16.14 -18.72
C ASP A 166 13.69 16.23 -17.23
N PRO A 167 14.42 15.53 -16.34
CA PRO A 167 14.13 15.52 -14.91
C PRO A 167 14.09 16.92 -14.28
N THR A 168 14.87 17.87 -14.80
CA THR A 168 14.96 19.25 -14.28
C THR A 168 13.69 20.07 -14.48
N LYS A 169 12.81 19.63 -15.39
CA LYS A 169 11.53 20.28 -15.69
C LYS A 169 10.35 19.66 -14.95
N LEU A 170 10.57 18.52 -14.30
CA LEU A 170 9.53 17.83 -13.57
C LEU A 170 9.17 18.59 -12.30
N ARG A 171 7.91 18.47 -11.89
CA ARG A 171 7.46 19.01 -10.61
C ARG A 171 8.10 18.18 -9.47
N PRO A 172 8.54 18.82 -8.38
CA PRO A 172 9.05 18.12 -7.20
C PRO A 172 8.00 17.15 -6.63
N ARG A 173 8.48 16.01 -6.12
CA ARG A 173 7.66 14.95 -5.52
C ARG A 173 8.37 14.35 -4.33
N PHE A 174 7.63 13.86 -3.35
CA PHE A 174 8.23 13.08 -2.27
C PHE A 174 7.34 11.92 -1.82
N GLU A 175 7.99 10.94 -1.20
CA GLU A 175 7.36 9.84 -0.49
C GLU A 175 7.75 9.91 0.99
N THR A 176 6.92 9.30 1.84
CA THR A 176 7.15 9.26 3.29
C THR A 176 6.88 7.90 3.88
N SER A 177 7.58 7.58 4.96
CA SER A 177 7.29 6.43 5.81
C SER A 177 7.75 6.72 7.25
N PRO A 178 6.91 6.45 8.28
CA PRO A 178 5.50 6.04 8.19
C PRO A 178 4.58 7.20 7.77
N GLU A 179 3.31 6.89 7.43
CA GLU A 179 2.27 7.90 7.17
C GLU A 179 1.38 8.20 8.39
N THR A 180 1.49 7.36 9.43
CA THR A 180 0.80 7.52 10.71
C THR A 180 1.78 8.03 11.75
N LEU A 181 1.38 9.10 12.43
CA LEU A 181 2.06 9.71 13.56
C LEU A 181 1.32 9.33 14.83
N TYR A 182 2.05 9.13 15.90
CA TYR A 182 1.46 8.67 17.14
C TYR A 182 1.69 9.65 18.27
N THR A 183 0.63 9.89 19.04
CA THR A 183 0.69 10.79 20.20
C THR A 183 1.68 10.30 21.25
N HIS A 184 1.84 8.99 21.41
CA HIS A 184 2.62 8.44 22.51
C HIS A 184 4.13 8.37 22.27
N ARG A 185 4.60 8.45 21.03
CA ARG A 185 6.04 8.40 20.77
C ARG A 185 6.68 9.69 21.27
N GLN A 186 7.80 9.58 21.97
CA GLN A 186 8.60 10.79 22.28
C GLN A 186 9.04 11.47 20.98
N ASP A 187 9.39 10.65 19.99
CA ASP A 187 9.77 11.08 18.66
C ASP A 187 9.18 10.14 17.59
N ASN A 188 8.39 10.71 16.69
CA ASN A 188 7.98 10.04 15.46
C ASN A 188 8.99 10.40 14.37
N GLU A 189 9.89 9.46 14.05
CA GLU A 189 10.82 9.63 12.94
C GLU A 189 10.08 9.39 11.61
N VAL A 190 9.92 10.43 10.80
CA VAL A 190 9.35 10.37 9.45
C VAL A 190 10.49 10.45 8.43
N THR A 191 10.71 9.36 7.69
CA THR A 191 11.64 9.38 6.56
C THR A 191 10.95 9.98 5.34
N ILE A 192 11.53 11.05 4.81
CA ILE A 192 11.08 11.79 3.63
C ILE A 192 12.08 11.55 2.49
N ARG A 193 11.60 11.10 1.34
CA ARG A 193 12.43 10.83 0.15
C ARG A 193 11.95 11.71 -0.99
N GLY A 194 12.71 12.77 -1.29
CA GLY A 194 12.38 13.72 -2.34
C GLY A 194 13.01 13.35 -3.69
N LYS A 195 12.29 13.68 -4.78
CA LYS A 195 12.73 13.60 -6.17
C LYS A 195 12.37 14.88 -6.92
N TYR A 196 13.20 15.21 -7.91
CA TYR A 196 13.04 16.38 -8.78
C TYR A 196 13.13 17.74 -8.07
N TYR A 197 13.88 17.80 -6.97
CA TYR A 197 14.21 19.05 -6.27
C TYR A 197 15.52 19.61 -6.81
N TYR A 198 15.46 20.35 -7.93
CA TYR A 198 16.64 20.97 -8.52
C TYR A 198 16.79 22.42 -8.03
N PRO A 199 17.87 22.74 -7.28
CA PRO A 199 18.02 24.06 -6.68
C PRO A 199 18.35 25.11 -7.76
N PRO A 200 17.76 26.31 -7.70
CA PRO A 200 18.04 27.38 -8.66
C PRO A 200 19.45 27.98 -8.49
N ASN A 201 20.06 27.85 -7.31
CA ASN A 201 21.41 28.31 -6.98
C ASN A 201 21.95 27.55 -5.76
N SER A 202 23.21 27.79 -5.38
CA SER A 202 23.89 27.10 -4.26
C SER A 202 23.34 27.45 -2.88
N ASP A 203 22.65 28.57 -2.75
CA ASP A 203 22.18 29.10 -1.47
C ASP A 203 20.73 28.67 -1.18
N ALA A 204 20.08 28.02 -2.16
CA ALA A 204 18.75 27.47 -2.00
C ALA A 204 18.74 26.28 -1.03
N SER A 205 17.57 26.01 -0.47
CA SER A 205 17.34 24.85 0.39
C SER A 205 15.97 24.25 0.12
N VAL A 206 15.75 23.01 0.55
CA VAL A 206 14.41 22.42 0.63
C VAL A 206 13.89 22.66 2.04
N ALA A 207 12.79 23.41 2.15
CA ALA A 207 12.04 23.59 3.38
C ALA A 207 11.02 22.46 3.55
N ILE A 208 11.01 21.86 4.74
CA ILE A 208 10.08 20.82 5.17
C ILE A 208 9.28 21.38 6.33
N SER A 209 7.96 21.33 6.25
CA SER A 209 7.07 21.80 7.31
C SER A 209 5.92 20.82 7.50
N LEU A 210 5.72 20.38 8.75
CA LEU A 210 4.57 19.60 9.16
C LEU A 210 3.66 20.48 10.00
N ARG A 211 2.42 20.66 9.55
CA ARG A 211 1.42 21.50 10.21
C ARG A 211 0.12 20.74 10.43
N GLU A 212 -0.62 21.08 11.48
CA GLU A 212 -1.98 20.59 11.65
C GLU A 212 -2.85 21.06 10.48
N LYS A 213 -3.73 20.17 9.98
CA LYS A 213 -4.69 20.52 8.95
C LYS A 213 -5.98 21.01 9.62
N HIS A 214 -6.29 22.28 9.45
CA HIS A 214 -7.58 22.82 9.91
C HIS A 214 -8.71 22.47 8.92
N GLU A 215 -9.94 22.37 9.42
CA GLU A 215 -11.12 22.04 8.62
C GLU A 215 -11.44 23.08 7.54
N ASP A 216 -11.01 24.33 7.72
CA ASP A 216 -11.15 25.42 6.76
C ASP A 216 -10.09 25.38 5.63
N GLY A 217 -9.17 24.41 5.68
CA GLY A 217 -8.05 24.29 4.73
C GLY A 217 -6.92 25.28 4.96
N GLY A 218 -6.97 26.08 6.03
CA GLY A 218 -5.90 26.97 6.46
C GLY A 218 -4.71 26.23 7.08
N PRO A 219 -3.52 26.84 7.11
CA PRO A 219 -2.37 26.26 7.80
C PRO A 219 -2.61 26.31 9.32
N GLY A 220 -2.64 25.14 9.96
CA GLY A 220 -2.69 25.05 11.42
C GLY A 220 -1.33 25.21 12.09
N ASP A 221 -1.27 24.78 13.34
CA ASP A 221 -0.09 24.85 14.20
C ASP A 221 1.11 24.13 13.58
N GLU A 222 2.30 24.72 13.74
CA GLU A 222 3.55 24.10 13.30
C GLU A 222 4.01 23.03 14.28
N ILE A 223 4.09 21.79 13.78
CA ILE A 223 4.42 20.62 14.57
C ILE A 223 5.92 20.37 14.54
N ALA A 224 6.50 20.34 13.34
CA ALA A 224 7.91 20.11 13.09
C ALA A 224 8.36 20.77 11.78
N THR A 225 9.64 21.12 11.72
CA THR A 225 10.28 21.69 10.53
C THR A 225 11.63 21.04 10.27
N GLY A 226 12.08 21.14 9.03
CA GLY A 226 13.39 20.68 8.62
C GLY A 226 13.88 21.45 7.40
N THR A 227 15.18 21.40 7.17
CA THR A 227 15.82 22.03 6.02
C THR A 227 16.86 21.07 5.45
N VAL A 228 16.89 20.96 4.12
CA VAL A 228 17.93 20.24 3.38
C VAL A 228 18.69 21.25 2.54
N ALA A 229 19.99 21.40 2.75
CA ALA A 229 20.79 22.34 1.97
C ALA A 229 20.91 21.88 0.51
N ALA A 230 21.03 22.81 -0.45
CA ALA A 230 21.25 22.46 -1.86
C ALA A 230 22.45 21.53 -2.08
N SER A 231 23.49 21.63 -1.25
CA SER A 231 24.69 20.78 -1.30
C SER A 231 24.43 19.32 -0.93
N GLU A 232 23.33 19.01 -0.24
CA GLU A 232 22.93 17.66 0.14
C GLU A 232 22.08 16.97 -0.95
N LEU A 233 21.61 17.74 -1.93
CA LEU A 233 20.80 17.24 -3.04
C LEU A 233 21.72 16.51 -4.03
N LYS A 234 21.40 15.25 -4.30
CA LYS A 234 22.10 14.42 -5.29
C LYS A 234 21.20 14.24 -6.50
N ASP A 235 21.51 14.96 -7.57
CA ASP A 235 20.76 14.90 -8.84
C ASP A 235 19.24 15.10 -8.65
N GLY A 236 18.89 16.13 -7.88
CA GLY A 236 17.50 16.45 -7.57
C GLY A 236 16.83 15.54 -6.53
N THR A 237 17.58 14.65 -5.88
CA THR A 237 17.06 13.72 -4.86
C THR A 237 17.65 13.99 -3.48
N PHE A 238 16.89 13.66 -2.44
CA PHE A 238 17.35 13.68 -1.06
C PHE A 238 16.62 12.67 -0.18
N THR A 239 17.18 12.38 0.99
CA THR A 239 16.49 11.66 2.06
C THR A 239 16.69 12.42 3.35
N TYR A 240 15.60 12.72 4.05
CA TYR A 240 15.60 13.48 5.30
C TYR A 240 14.78 12.75 6.37
N LYS A 241 15.24 12.78 7.61
CA LYS A 241 14.52 12.23 8.76
C LYS A 241 13.95 13.40 9.57
N LEU A 242 12.64 13.59 9.48
CA LEU A 242 11.94 14.60 10.25
C LEU A 242 11.55 14.00 11.62
N HIS A 243 12.03 14.64 12.69
CA HIS A 243 11.70 14.27 14.06
C HIS A 243 10.43 15.02 14.50
N VAL A 244 9.38 14.28 14.85
CA VAL A 244 8.07 14.83 15.15
C VAL A 244 7.65 14.46 16.58
N PRO A 245 7.66 15.42 17.53
CA PRO A 245 7.30 15.14 18.92
C PRO A 245 5.86 14.64 19.04
N GLY A 246 5.65 13.46 19.64
CA GLY A 246 4.29 12.90 19.78
C GLY A 246 3.39 13.73 20.68
N GLU A 247 3.94 14.49 21.63
CA GLU A 247 3.17 15.43 22.47
C GLU A 247 2.45 16.53 21.67
N LYS A 248 2.89 16.80 20.43
CA LYS A 248 2.24 17.75 19.51
C LYS A 248 1.19 17.09 18.61
N ILE A 249 1.08 15.76 18.65
CA ILE A 249 0.12 15.00 17.85
C ILE A 249 -1.20 14.86 18.59
N LYS A 250 -2.30 14.96 17.86
CA LYS A 250 -3.68 14.85 18.31
C LYS A 250 -4.31 13.61 17.66
N ASP A 251 -5.14 12.92 18.44
CA ASP A 251 -5.87 11.75 17.95
C ASP A 251 -6.89 12.15 16.88
N LYS A 252 -6.99 11.35 15.82
CA LYS A 252 -7.92 11.54 14.70
C LYS A 252 -7.77 12.89 13.98
N THR A 253 -6.57 13.46 14.04
CA THR A 253 -6.23 14.72 13.38
C THR A 253 -5.36 14.47 12.17
N TYR A 254 -5.63 15.18 11.07
CA TYR A 254 -4.79 15.16 9.88
C TYR A 254 -3.74 16.27 9.95
N TYR A 255 -2.58 15.99 9.36
CA TYR A 255 -1.46 16.91 9.27
C TYR A 255 -1.05 17.07 7.82
N THR A 256 -0.72 18.29 7.43
CA THR A 256 -0.17 18.60 6.11
C THR A 256 1.34 18.66 6.21
N LEU A 257 2.03 17.70 5.58
CA LEU A 257 3.46 17.74 5.35
C LEU A 257 3.71 18.42 4.01
N ALA A 258 4.38 19.57 4.04
CA ALA A 258 4.79 20.32 2.86
C ALA A 258 6.31 20.23 2.68
N VAL A 259 6.74 19.99 1.44
CA VAL A 259 8.16 19.94 1.05
C VAL A 259 8.34 20.81 -0.19
N ALA A 260 9.03 21.94 -0.04
CA ALA A 260 9.17 22.95 -1.08
C ALA A 260 10.60 23.50 -1.15
N MET A 261 11.01 23.99 -2.32
CA MET A 261 12.24 24.78 -2.44
C MET A 261 12.05 26.16 -1.80
N ASP A 262 12.94 26.55 -0.89
CA ASP A 262 12.98 27.88 -0.29
C ASP A 262 13.28 28.94 -1.37
N GLY A 263 12.52 30.04 -1.36
CA GLY A 263 12.54 31.06 -2.43
C GLY A 263 11.76 30.73 -3.70
N GLY A 264 11.04 29.59 -3.77
CA GLY A 264 10.17 29.21 -4.89
C GLY A 264 8.73 29.72 -4.76
N THR A 265 7.99 29.85 -5.87
CA THR A 265 6.54 30.04 -5.83
C THR A 265 5.89 28.84 -5.14
N LYS A 266 4.77 29.03 -4.42
CA LYS A 266 4.02 27.97 -3.70
C LYS A 266 3.69 26.73 -4.56
N GLU A 267 3.80 26.84 -5.89
CA GLU A 267 3.59 25.77 -6.87
C GLU A 267 4.76 24.76 -7.00
N GLN A 268 5.92 25.03 -6.39
CA GLN A 268 7.07 24.11 -6.34
C GLN A 268 7.07 23.23 -5.09
N GLY A 269 6.07 23.36 -4.24
CA GLY A 269 5.86 22.47 -3.09
C GLY A 269 5.04 21.26 -3.46
N ALA A 270 5.43 20.10 -2.93
CA ALA A 270 4.55 18.95 -2.83
C ALA A 270 3.95 18.91 -1.43
N ILE A 271 2.73 18.40 -1.31
CA ILE A 271 2.06 18.21 -0.02
C ILE A 271 1.58 16.77 0.12
N LYS A 272 1.57 16.27 1.35
CA LYS A 272 1.01 14.96 1.70
C LYS A 272 0.34 15.03 3.06
N GLU A 273 -0.75 14.29 3.21
CA GLU A 273 -1.44 14.19 4.49
C GLU A 273 -0.87 13.03 5.32
N LEU A 274 -0.59 13.32 6.58
CA LEU A 274 -0.24 12.32 7.60
C LEU A 274 -1.36 12.25 8.63
N TYR A 275 -1.55 11.10 9.25
CA TYR A 275 -2.64 10.88 10.20
C TYR A 275 -2.12 10.74 11.63
N GLY A 276 -2.66 11.54 12.55
CA GLY A 276 -2.43 11.43 13.98
C GLY A 276 -3.32 10.36 14.60
N HIS A 277 -2.70 9.40 15.25
CA HIS A 277 -3.37 8.33 16.00
C HIS A 277 -3.01 8.43 17.48
N GLY A 278 -4.02 8.46 18.35
CA GLY A 278 -3.87 8.64 19.79
C GLY A 278 -4.63 7.64 20.65
N GLY A 279 -4.96 6.47 20.11
CA GLY A 279 -5.34 5.29 20.91
C GLY A 279 -4.22 4.84 21.84
N SER A 280 -4.59 4.25 22.98
CA SER A 280 -3.64 3.61 23.89
C SER A 280 -3.27 2.26 23.30
N PHE A 281 -2.00 1.87 23.27
CA PHE A 281 -1.65 0.59 22.67
C PHE A 281 -0.46 -0.08 23.33
N ALA A 282 -0.38 -1.40 23.09
CA ALA A 282 0.83 -2.19 23.15
C ALA A 282 0.98 -2.94 21.82
N VAL A 283 2.14 -2.79 21.18
CA VAL A 283 2.51 -3.47 19.94
C VAL A 283 3.79 -4.26 20.14
N ILE A 284 3.93 -5.33 19.39
CA ILE A 284 5.15 -6.13 19.38
C ILE A 284 6.06 -5.54 18.32
N THR A 285 7.16 -4.93 18.75
CA THR A 285 8.08 -4.23 17.85
C THR A 285 9.16 -5.15 17.27
N ASP A 286 9.44 -6.27 17.94
CA ASP A 286 10.46 -7.24 17.51
C ASP A 286 10.25 -8.59 18.21
N GLY A 287 10.77 -9.65 17.61
CA GLY A 287 10.73 -11.02 18.13
C GLY A 287 9.63 -11.89 17.52
N MET A 288 9.92 -13.19 17.42
CA MET A 288 8.96 -14.21 17.00
C MET A 288 8.66 -15.15 18.15
N VAL A 289 7.42 -15.63 18.20
CA VAL A 289 6.99 -16.61 19.19
C VAL A 289 6.84 -17.95 18.50
N SER A 290 7.61 -18.95 18.95
CA SER A 290 7.51 -20.34 18.50
C SER A 290 7.09 -21.24 19.66
N ARG A 291 6.22 -22.21 19.37
CA ARG A 291 5.80 -23.22 20.36
C ARG A 291 6.92 -24.20 20.70
N SER A 292 7.92 -24.33 19.83
CA SER A 292 9.08 -25.20 20.04
C SER A 292 10.23 -24.55 20.82
N SER A 293 10.17 -23.23 21.05
CA SER A 293 11.21 -22.52 21.79
C SER A 293 10.93 -22.57 23.30
N GLN A 294 11.94 -22.92 24.08
CA GLN A 294 11.91 -22.81 25.55
C GLN A 294 11.96 -21.34 26.02
N HIS A 295 12.42 -20.43 25.16
CA HIS A 295 12.58 -19.00 25.47
C HIS A 295 12.01 -18.17 24.33
N ASN A 296 10.76 -17.70 24.47
CA ASN A 296 10.25 -16.66 23.59
C ASN A 296 10.36 -15.32 24.32
N GLN A 297 11.07 -14.38 23.71
CA GLN A 297 11.05 -12.98 24.10
C GLN A 297 10.60 -12.16 22.92
N VAL A 298 9.71 -11.20 23.19
CA VAL A 298 9.29 -10.19 22.23
C VAL A 298 9.57 -8.82 22.82
N LYS A 299 9.94 -7.86 21.97
CA LYS A 299 9.96 -6.45 22.38
C LYS A 299 8.55 -5.91 22.25
N VAL A 300 8.10 -5.26 23.31
CA VAL A 300 6.80 -4.61 23.36
C VAL A 300 7.03 -3.13 23.55
N ALA A 301 6.45 -2.32 22.68
CA ALA A 301 6.36 -0.88 22.86
C ALA A 301 4.90 -0.49 22.99
N GLY A 302 4.63 0.56 23.76
CA GLY A 302 3.28 1.05 23.90
C GLY A 302 3.24 2.45 24.46
N GLY A 303 2.03 2.97 24.57
CA GLY A 303 1.77 4.29 25.14
C GLY A 303 0.40 4.82 24.73
N GLY A 304 0.14 6.10 24.97
CA GLY A 304 -1.13 6.75 24.64
C GLY A 304 -2.08 6.78 25.84
N PHE A 305 -1.55 6.50 27.03
CA PHE A 305 -2.28 6.61 28.28
C PHE A 305 -2.21 8.05 28.75
N LYS A 306 -3.38 8.67 28.91
CA LYS A 306 -3.50 10.09 29.28
C LYS A 306 -3.44 10.26 30.80
N ASN A 307 -2.92 11.40 31.25
CA ASN A 307 -2.85 11.78 32.67
C ASN A 307 -2.02 10.84 33.55
N VAL A 308 -0.98 10.23 32.98
CA VAL A 308 -0.13 9.28 33.71
C VAL A 308 1.12 9.98 34.25
N GLN A 309 1.34 9.89 35.56
CA GLN A 309 2.52 10.47 36.20
C GLN A 309 3.76 9.61 35.94
N GLN A 310 4.95 10.23 35.93
CA GLN A 310 6.22 9.51 35.84
C GLN A 310 6.31 8.44 36.93
N GLY A 311 6.67 7.21 36.55
CA GLY A 311 6.78 6.10 37.49
C GLY A 311 5.47 5.39 37.81
N THR A 312 4.35 5.74 37.14
CA THR A 312 3.11 4.96 37.26
C THR A 312 3.33 3.54 36.72
N ALA A 313 2.80 2.58 37.46
CA ALA A 313 2.81 1.17 37.10
C ALA A 313 1.83 0.87 35.95
N MET A 314 2.36 0.26 34.89
CA MET A 314 1.61 -0.30 33.78
C MET A 314 1.71 -1.82 33.84
N HIS A 315 0.57 -2.51 33.72
CA HIS A 315 0.50 -3.96 33.66
C HIS A 315 0.31 -4.42 32.23
N LEU A 316 1.28 -5.16 31.72
CA LEU A 316 1.22 -5.89 30.46
C LEU A 316 0.73 -7.30 30.72
N ARG A 317 -0.33 -7.73 30.03
CA ARG A 317 -0.97 -9.05 30.21
C ARG A 317 -1.09 -9.76 28.88
N LEU A 318 -0.47 -10.93 28.77
CA LEU A 318 -0.68 -11.82 27.65
C LEU A 318 -2.00 -12.58 27.84
N ARG A 319 -2.94 -12.46 26.89
CA ARG A 319 -4.22 -13.17 26.93
C ARG A 319 -4.53 -13.83 25.59
N GLU A 320 -5.39 -14.85 25.61
CA GLU A 320 -6.02 -15.35 24.38
C GLU A 320 -6.93 -14.25 23.82
N TYR A 321 -7.01 -14.12 22.50
CA TYR A 321 -7.90 -13.18 21.84
C TYR A 321 -9.08 -13.91 21.22
N ASN A 322 -10.29 -13.51 21.61
CA ASN A 322 -11.51 -13.99 21.00
C ASN A 322 -11.79 -13.15 19.74
N ILE A 323 -11.63 -13.76 18.56
CA ILE A 323 -11.82 -13.11 17.26
C ILE A 323 -13.27 -12.68 17.06
N ASP A 324 -14.24 -13.51 17.46
CA ASP A 324 -15.67 -13.26 17.24
C ASP A 324 -16.16 -12.10 18.12
N ALA A 325 -15.68 -12.02 19.35
CA ALA A 325 -16.02 -10.96 20.31
C ALA A 325 -15.10 -9.73 20.22
N GLN A 326 -14.07 -9.79 19.37
CA GLN A 326 -13.04 -8.78 19.19
C GLN A 326 -12.40 -8.26 20.49
N LYS A 327 -12.17 -9.15 21.46
CA LYS A 327 -11.62 -8.76 22.78
C LYS A 327 -10.73 -9.84 23.39
N PRO A 328 -9.81 -9.47 24.30
CA PRO A 328 -9.09 -10.44 25.12
C PRO A 328 -10.06 -11.32 25.92
N ALA A 329 -9.70 -12.59 26.08
CA ALA A 329 -10.50 -13.59 26.76
C ALA A 329 -9.63 -14.45 27.68
N GLY A 330 -10.27 -14.93 28.75
CA GLY A 330 -9.62 -15.78 29.75
C GLY A 330 -8.63 -15.03 30.65
N ASP A 331 -7.97 -15.82 31.50
CA ASP A 331 -6.95 -15.33 32.43
C ASP A 331 -5.65 -14.97 31.72
N ALA A 332 -4.85 -14.10 32.36
CA ALA A 332 -3.53 -13.75 31.84
C ALA A 332 -2.59 -14.96 31.90
N LEU A 333 -1.97 -15.28 30.76
CA LEU A 333 -1.02 -16.36 30.61
C LEU A 333 0.38 -15.97 31.09
N ALA A 334 0.71 -14.69 30.97
CA ALA A 334 1.91 -14.05 31.47
C ALA A 334 1.62 -12.58 31.79
N GLU A 335 2.32 -12.03 32.78
CA GLU A 335 2.18 -10.64 33.17
C GLU A 335 3.56 -10.01 33.36
N LYS A 336 3.68 -8.72 33.05
CA LYS A 336 4.85 -7.92 33.35
C LYS A 336 4.43 -6.51 33.73
N GLN A 337 5.02 -6.00 34.81
CA GLN A 337 4.85 -4.60 35.19
C GLN A 337 5.98 -3.76 34.57
N VAL A 338 5.63 -2.62 34.00
CA VAL A 338 6.59 -1.62 33.49
C VAL A 338 6.27 -0.25 34.05
N THR A 339 7.28 0.60 34.18
CA THR A 339 7.10 2.01 34.49
C THR A 339 6.97 2.80 33.20
N VAL A 340 5.95 3.64 33.12
CA VAL A 340 5.80 4.54 31.99
C VAL A 340 6.74 5.73 32.06
N ASN A 341 7.16 6.18 30.88
CA ASN A 341 7.89 7.41 30.67
C ASN A 341 6.93 8.55 30.25
N PRO A 342 7.05 9.73 30.87
CA PRO A 342 6.36 10.93 30.43
C PRO A 342 6.76 11.36 29.01
N PRO A 343 5.93 12.15 28.31
CA PRO A 343 4.64 12.71 28.76
C PRO A 343 3.39 11.83 28.50
N ASN A 344 3.49 10.74 27.73
CA ASN A 344 2.32 10.05 27.16
C ASN A 344 2.16 8.58 27.57
N GLY A 345 2.66 8.23 28.76
CA GLY A 345 2.57 6.87 29.26
C GLY A 345 3.38 5.87 28.42
N SER A 346 4.43 6.31 27.73
CA SER A 346 5.18 5.49 26.79
C SER A 346 6.06 4.47 27.50
N PHE A 347 6.26 3.31 26.90
CA PHE A 347 7.16 2.30 27.45
C PHE A 347 7.74 1.44 26.32
N GLU A 348 8.93 0.89 26.58
CA GLU A 348 9.52 -0.19 25.80
C GLU A 348 10.06 -1.25 26.77
N THR A 349 9.82 -2.52 26.48
CA THR A 349 10.29 -3.61 27.34
C THR A 349 10.39 -4.94 26.61
N ASP A 350 11.26 -5.83 27.08
CA ASP A 350 11.23 -7.24 26.69
C ASP A 350 10.12 -7.97 27.46
N PHE A 351 9.25 -8.69 26.77
CA PHE A 351 8.18 -9.48 27.36
C PHE A 351 8.39 -10.97 27.09
N THR A 352 8.42 -11.77 28.15
CA THR A 352 8.60 -13.22 28.04
C THR A 352 7.28 -13.90 27.73
N VAL A 353 7.24 -14.70 26.66
CA VAL A 353 6.04 -15.44 26.24
C VAL A 353 6.22 -16.94 26.56
N PRO A 354 5.39 -17.52 27.44
CA PRO A 354 5.50 -18.93 27.82
C PRO A 354 4.98 -19.85 26.71
N ALA A 355 5.88 -20.54 26.01
CA ALA A 355 5.55 -21.39 24.86
C ALA A 355 4.59 -22.55 25.21
N ASP A 356 4.75 -23.10 26.41
CA ASP A 356 3.97 -24.20 26.97
C ASP A 356 2.50 -23.83 27.19
N LYS A 357 2.19 -22.54 27.30
CA LYS A 357 0.82 -22.04 27.45
C LYS A 357 0.14 -21.69 26.11
N LEU A 358 0.85 -21.82 24.98
CA LEU A 358 0.33 -21.50 23.65
C LEU A 358 -0.24 -22.72 22.94
N GLN A 359 -1.41 -22.54 22.33
CA GLN A 359 -2.13 -23.55 21.57
C GLN A 359 -2.12 -23.22 20.07
N ALA A 360 -2.01 -24.25 19.24
CA ALA A 360 -2.13 -24.09 17.79
C ALA A 360 -3.52 -23.58 17.40
N GLY A 361 -3.58 -22.65 16.44
CA GLY A 361 -4.83 -22.10 15.91
C GLY A 361 -5.50 -21.04 16.80
N LYS A 362 -4.96 -20.76 17.99
CA LYS A 362 -5.38 -19.65 18.85
C LYS A 362 -4.59 -18.39 18.54
N LYS A 363 -5.23 -17.23 18.75
CA LYS A 363 -4.58 -15.92 18.67
C LYS A 363 -4.37 -15.38 20.07
N TYR A 364 -3.27 -14.66 20.26
CA TYR A 364 -2.91 -14.06 21.54
C TYR A 364 -2.59 -12.58 21.35
N VAL A 365 -2.76 -11.82 22.43
CA VAL A 365 -2.52 -10.39 22.48
C VAL A 365 -1.83 -10.03 23.79
N ILE A 366 -0.99 -8.99 23.76
CA ILE A 366 -0.48 -8.32 24.96
C ILE A 366 -1.33 -7.06 25.19
N GLU A 367 -2.12 -7.08 26.25
CA GLU A 367 -2.92 -5.95 26.71
C GLU A 367 -2.09 -5.10 27.68
N ALA A 368 -2.10 -3.77 27.51
CA ALA A 368 -1.53 -2.84 28.48
C ALA A 368 -2.67 -2.15 29.24
N SER A 369 -2.53 -2.08 30.58
CA SER A 369 -3.52 -1.46 31.45
C SER A 369 -2.85 -0.75 32.63
N ILE A 370 -3.42 0.35 33.09
CA ILE A 370 -3.02 1.05 34.31
C ILE A 370 -4.09 0.80 35.37
N ASP A 371 -3.66 0.52 36.61
CA ASP A 371 -4.60 0.30 37.72
C ASP A 371 -5.53 1.51 37.89
N GLY A 372 -6.84 1.26 37.81
CA GLY A 372 -7.87 2.29 37.95
C GLY A 372 -8.26 3.03 36.66
N GLN A 373 -7.72 2.65 35.48
CA GLN A 373 -8.20 3.13 34.19
C GLN A 373 -8.65 1.97 33.28
N GLU A 374 -9.91 2.02 32.80
CA GLU A 374 -10.43 1.11 31.77
C GLU A 374 -9.93 1.47 30.35
N GLN A 375 -8.65 1.81 30.20
CA GLN A 375 -8.05 2.01 28.88
C GLN A 375 -7.29 0.74 28.52
N SER A 376 -7.92 -0.10 27.70
CA SER A 376 -7.35 -1.33 27.18
C SER A 376 -7.66 -1.37 25.69
N GLU A 377 -6.67 -1.03 24.87
CA GLU A 377 -6.79 -1.13 23.42
C GLU A 377 -5.74 -2.12 22.88
N VAL A 378 -6.24 -3.06 22.09
CA VAL A 378 -5.52 -4.18 21.50
C VAL A 378 -5.12 -3.79 20.10
N THR A 379 -3.82 -3.80 19.78
CA THR A 379 -3.37 -3.33 18.46
C THR A 379 -2.65 -4.38 17.64
N GLU A 380 -2.14 -5.48 18.22
CA GLU A 380 -1.46 -6.50 17.42
C GLU A 380 -1.53 -7.93 17.96
N TYR A 381 -1.61 -8.90 17.03
CA TYR A 381 -1.69 -10.33 17.32
C TYR A 381 -0.29 -10.96 17.37
N ILE A 382 -0.06 -11.88 18.30
CA ILE A 382 1.13 -12.73 18.25
C ILE A 382 0.97 -13.73 17.09
N THR A 383 1.88 -13.64 16.12
CA THR A 383 2.02 -14.67 15.08
C THR A 383 2.81 -15.83 15.67
N VAL A 384 2.11 -16.88 16.08
CA VAL A 384 2.71 -18.10 16.63
C VAL A 384 3.12 -19.00 15.46
N THR A 385 4.42 -19.19 15.27
CA THR A 385 4.92 -20.19 14.31
C THR A 385 4.84 -21.60 14.91
N PRO A 386 4.58 -22.63 14.07
CA PRO A 386 4.46 -24.02 14.52
C PRO A 386 5.59 -24.50 15.43
#